data_AF-A0A937QUE7-F1
#
_entry.id   AF-A0A937QUE7-F1
#
_cell.length_a   1.000
_cell.length_b   1.000
_cell.length_c   1.000
_cell.angle_alpha   90.00
_cell.angle_beta   90.00
_cell.angle_gamma   90.00
#
_symmetry.space_group_name_H-M   'P 1'
#
loop_
_entity.id
_entity.type
_entity.pdbx_description
1 polymer ?
#
loop_
_entity_poly.entity_id
_entity_poly.type
_entity_poly.pdbx_seq_one_letter_code
_entity_poly.pdbx_strand_id
1 'polypeptide(L)' 'MQETVDISVDFAGLKLANPVFTASGTCGYADELSAFMDVNRLGGFI' A
#
# COMPACT_ATOMS: atom_id res chain seq x y z
N MET A 1 -16.23 14.82 -13.88
CA MET A 1 -14.95 14.29 -14.41
C MET A 1 -14.02 14.17 -13.20
N GLN A 2 -13.73 12.97 -12.72
CA GLN A 2 -12.73 12.80 -11.67
C GLN A 2 -11.39 12.63 -12.37
N GLU A 3 -10.50 13.61 -12.21
CA GLU A 3 -9.10 13.44 -12.58
C GLU A 3 -8.44 12.54 -11.55
N THR A 4 -7.93 11.40 -12.01
CA THR A 4 -7.21 10.47 -11.16
C THR A 4 -5.75 10.92 -11.07
N VAL A 5 -5.32 11.34 -9.89
CA VAL A 5 -3.91 11.69 -9.63
C VAL A 5 -3.09 10.40 -9.58
N ASP A 6 -2.05 10.31 -10.41
CA ASP A 6 -1.07 9.22 -10.32
C ASP A 6 -0.20 9.44 -9.08
N ILE A 7 -0.24 8.46 -8.19
CA ILE A 7 0.50 8.45 -6.92
C ILE A 7 1.56 7.34 -6.89
N SER A 8 1.83 6.68 -8.00
CA SER A 8 2.88 5.66 -8.08
C SER A 8 4.27 6.25 -7.82
N VAL A 9 5.18 5.43 -7.27
CA VAL A 9 6.54 5.86 -6.92
C VAL A 9 7.58 4.80 -7.34
N ASP A 10 8.77 5.27 -7.74
CA ASP A 10 9.97 4.45 -7.90
C ASP A 10 10.92 4.81 -6.75
N PHE A 11 11.13 3.86 -5.82
CA PHE A 11 11.94 4.07 -4.65
C PHE A 11 12.89 2.89 -4.43
N ALA A 12 14.19 3.19 -4.35
CA ALA A 12 15.24 2.18 -4.17
C ALA A 12 15.18 1.02 -5.18
N GLY A 13 14.72 1.28 -6.42
CA GLY A 13 14.58 0.28 -7.47
C GLY A 13 13.29 -0.54 -7.43
N LEU A 14 12.36 -0.21 -6.52
CA LEU A 14 11.03 -0.81 -6.44
C LEU A 14 9.99 0.14 -7.05
N LYS A 15 9.21 -0.38 -8.00
CA LYS A 15 8.01 0.30 -8.51
C LYS A 15 6.82 -0.06 -7.64
N LEU A 16 6.26 0.94 -6.99
CA LEU A 16 5.18 0.79 -6.02
C LEU A 16 3.93 1.50 -6.55
N ALA A 17 2.76 0.90 -6.31
CA ALA A 17 1.49 1.47 -6.75
C ALA A 17 1.19 2.83 -6.08
N ASN A 18 1.68 3.04 -4.87
CA ASN A 18 1.58 4.29 -4.10
C ASN A 18 2.57 4.28 -2.91
N PRO A 19 2.77 5.42 -2.20
CA PRO A 19 3.68 5.49 -1.05
C PRO A 19 3.03 5.09 0.30
N VAL A 20 1.89 4.38 0.32
CA VAL A 20 1.20 4.02 1.57
C VAL A 20 1.59 2.62 2.02
N PHE A 21 2.05 2.49 3.26
CA PHE A 21 2.52 1.25 3.87
C PHE A 21 1.98 1.06 5.27
N THR A 22 1.88 -0.19 5.72
CA THR A 22 1.79 -0.47 7.16
C THR A 22 3.14 -0.23 7.83
N ALA A 23 3.12 0.17 9.10
CA ALA A 23 4.34 0.23 9.90
C ALA A 23 4.58 -1.11 10.60
N SER A 24 5.84 -1.43 10.87
CA SER A 24 6.20 -2.68 11.56
C SER A 24 5.50 -2.79 12.92
N GLY A 25 4.88 -3.93 13.16
CA GLY A 25 4.17 -4.22 14.41
C GLY A 25 2.79 -3.57 14.55
N THR A 26 2.29 -2.85 13.55
CA THR A 26 0.94 -2.24 13.63
C THR A 26 -0.15 -3.10 13.00
N CYS A 27 0.20 -4.03 12.11
CA CYS A 27 -0.77 -4.75 11.27
C CYS A 27 -0.46 -6.25 11.05
N GLY A 28 0.28 -6.90 11.96
CA GLY A 28 0.60 -8.33 11.83
C GLY A 28 1.24 -8.67 10.48
N TYR A 29 0.71 -9.69 9.79
CA TYR A 29 1.10 -10.05 8.43
C TYR A 29 0.12 -9.55 7.35
N ALA A 30 -0.67 -8.53 7.68
CA ALA A 30 -1.74 -7.96 6.85
C ALA A 30 -2.95 -8.88 6.55
N ASP A 31 -2.89 -10.17 6.90
CA ASP A 31 -4.00 -11.11 6.71
C ASP A 31 -5.26 -10.68 7.44
N GLU A 32 -5.15 -10.17 8.66
CA GLU A 32 -6.28 -9.68 9.45
C GLU A 32 -6.91 -8.41 8.85
N LEU A 33 -6.12 -7.62 8.12
CA LEU A 33 -6.57 -6.38 7.48
C LEU A 33 -7.44 -6.68 6.25
N SER A 34 -7.28 -7.86 5.63
CA SER A 34 -8.05 -8.30 4.47
C SER A 34 -9.57 -8.39 4.73
N ALA A 35 -9.97 -8.53 6.00
CA ALA A 35 -11.37 -8.51 6.41
C ALA A 35 -12.00 -7.11 6.30
N PHE A 36 -11.20 -6.04 6.25
CA PHE A 36 -11.66 -4.65 6.28
C PHE A 36 -11.35 -3.88 4.99
N MET A 37 -10.30 -4.27 4.25
CA MET A 37 -9.94 -3.65 2.98
C MET A 37 -9.16 -4.60 2.05
N ASP A 38 -9.15 -4.28 0.76
CA ASP A 38 -8.24 -4.94 -0.20
C ASP A 38 -6.80 -4.48 0.05
N VAL A 39 -6.00 -5.39 0.60
CA VAL A 39 -4.57 -5.17 0.92
C VAL A 39 -3.72 -4.89 -0.32
N ASN A 40 -4.14 -5.33 -1.52
CA ASN A 40 -3.40 -5.06 -2.76
C ASN A 40 -3.44 -3.58 -3.17
N ARG A 41 -4.26 -2.76 -2.51
CA ARG A 41 -4.30 -1.31 -2.73
C ARG A 41 -3.16 -0.56 -2.03
N LEU A 42 -2.45 -1.20 -1.09
CA LEU A 42 -1.30 -0.60 -0.42
C LEU A 42 -0.07 -0.63 -1.36
N GLY A 43 0.85 0.31 -1.17
CA GLY A 43 2.16 0.28 -1.79
C GLY A 43 3.02 -0.88 -1.29
N GLY A 44 2.80 -1.30 -0.04
CA GLY A 44 3.36 -2.50 0.56
C GLY A 44 3.06 -2.59 2.06
N PHE A 45 3.70 -3.54 2.73
CA PHE A 45 3.62 -3.74 4.18
C PHE A 45 5.02 -4.06 4.74
N ILE A 46 5.27 -3.66 5.98
CA ILE A 46 6.53 -3.86 6.72
C ILE A 46 6.24 -4.57 8.04
#